data_AF-A0A6S8I429-F1
#
_entry.id   AF-A0A6S8I429-F1
#
_cell.length_a   1.000
_cell.length_b   1.000
_cell.length_c   1.000
_cell.angle_alpha   90.00
_cell.angle_beta   90.00
_cell.angle_gamma   90.00
#
_symmetry.space_group_name_H-M   'P 1'
#
loop_
_entity.id
_entity.type
_entity.pdbx_description
1 polymer ?
#
loop_
_entity_poly.entity_id
_entity_poly.type
_entity_poly.pdbx_seq_one_letter_code
_entity_poly.pdbx_strand_id
1 'polypeptide(L)'
;MEPHRDGSARVIEAFGFAGWAASYVAFACYTAWAFLPESCLHAAGITYYPSRTWAVVIPTWILVLIVFCFWLYEGLNQADVAPFASLHTVKDLRSKAFQDLGLPGVTVGHSGSGVLPLVHIEPTVVSKVLYGGMSVEEALASEPSLPAGNNGLGHKQRGQQ
;
A
#
# COMPACT_ATOMS: atom_id res chain seq x y z
N MET A 1 -4.27 -3.10 31.22
CA MET A 1 -3.94 -1.77 31.74
C MET A 1 -2.72 -1.30 30.95
N GLU A 2 -2.94 -0.74 29.76
CA GLU A 2 -1.85 -0.21 28.92
C GLU A 2 -1.42 1.16 29.46
N PRO A 3 -0.11 1.47 29.54
CA PRO A 3 0.36 2.77 30.00
C PRO A 3 0.02 3.87 28.98
N HIS A 4 -0.50 4.99 29.48
CA HIS A 4 -0.95 6.17 28.72
C HIS A 4 0.12 6.71 27.76
N ARG A 5 -0.18 6.73 26.45
CA ARG A 5 0.62 7.31 25.35
C ARG A 5 0.54 8.85 25.26
N ASP A 6 -0.13 9.48 26.22
CA ASP A 6 -0.52 10.90 26.18
C ASP A 6 0.67 11.85 26.31
N GLY A 7 1.73 11.43 27.01
CA GLY A 7 2.94 12.23 27.17
C GLY A 7 3.68 12.45 25.85
N SER A 8 3.84 11.41 25.03
CA SER A 8 4.52 11.50 23.73
C SER A 8 3.73 12.32 22.72
N ALA A 9 2.41 12.19 22.69
CA ALA A 9 1.55 12.97 21.80
C ALA A 9 1.64 14.48 22.09
N ARG A 10 1.51 14.88 23.36
CA ARG A 10 1.61 16.28 23.81
C ARG A 10 2.97 16.90 23.49
N VAL A 11 4.04 16.11 23.63
CA VAL A 11 5.40 16.53 23.31
C VAL A 11 5.56 16.75 21.80
N ILE A 12 5.07 15.85 20.96
CA ILE A 12 5.12 15.98 19.49
C ILE A 12 4.32 17.21 19.03
N GLU A 13 3.12 17.43 19.58
CA GLU A 13 2.29 18.60 19.26
C GLU A 13 2.97 19.91 19.64
N ALA A 14 3.56 19.98 20.82
CA ALA A 14 4.28 21.17 21.30
C ALA A 14 5.52 21.47 20.45
N PHE A 15 6.32 20.45 20.11
CA PHE A 15 7.47 20.61 19.24
C PHE A 15 7.08 20.96 17.80
N GLY A 16 5.96 20.41 17.30
CA GLY A 16 5.40 20.75 16.00
C GLY A 16 4.99 22.22 15.93
N PHE A 17 4.28 22.72 16.95
CA PHE A 17 3.91 24.13 17.03
C PHE A 17 5.12 25.05 17.17
N ALA A 18 6.06 24.69 18.06
CA ALA A 18 7.29 25.46 18.25
C ALA A 18 8.12 25.51 16.96
N GLY A 19 8.26 24.39 16.26
CA GLY A 19 8.93 24.30 14.97
C GLY A 19 8.24 25.13 13.88
N TRP A 20 6.91 25.08 13.81
CA TRP A 20 6.12 25.90 12.88
C TRP A 20 6.32 27.40 13.13
N ALA A 21 6.19 27.84 14.39
CA ALA A 21 6.41 29.24 14.76
C ALA A 21 7.86 29.68 14.49
N ALA A 22 8.84 28.85 14.88
CA ALA A 22 10.26 29.12 14.61
C ALA A 22 10.56 29.18 13.11
N SER A 23 9.96 28.33 12.29
CA SER A 23 10.11 28.35 10.83
C SER A 23 9.58 29.66 10.24
N TYR A 24 8.43 30.14 10.71
CA TYR A 24 7.87 31.43 10.28
C TYR A 24 8.77 32.60 10.66
N VAL A 25 9.28 32.63 11.89
CA VAL A 25 10.21 33.68 12.35
C VAL A 25 11.51 33.64 11.54
N ALA A 26 12.09 32.46 11.35
CA ALA A 26 13.30 32.28 10.55
C ALA A 26 13.07 32.71 9.08
N PHE A 27 11.93 32.37 8.50
CA PHE A 27 11.55 32.78 7.15
C PHE A 27 11.38 34.31 7.03
N ALA A 28 10.74 34.95 8.02
CA ALA A 28 10.61 36.40 8.06
C ALA A 28 11.98 37.09 8.17
N CYS A 29 12.87 36.58 9.05
CA CYS A 29 14.24 37.10 9.15
C CYS A 29 15.03 36.91 7.85
N TYR A 30 14.90 35.73 7.22
CA TYR A 30 15.56 35.41 5.95
C TYR A 30 15.10 36.31 4.80
N THR A 31 13.78 36.49 4.65
CA THR A 31 13.21 37.35 3.61
C THR A 31 13.54 38.82 3.87
N ALA A 32 13.47 39.28 5.13
CA ALA A 32 13.93 40.61 5.49
C ALA A 32 15.40 40.83 5.09
N TRP A 33 16.29 39.89 5.42
CA TRP A 33 17.69 39.96 5.02
C TRP A 33 17.90 39.93 3.49
N ALA A 34 17.14 39.09 2.77
CA ALA A 34 17.25 38.96 1.32
C ALA A 34 16.80 40.21 0.54
N PHE A 35 15.70 40.84 0.99
CA PHE A 35 15.02 41.91 0.26
C PHE A 35 15.31 43.33 0.78
N LEU A 36 15.72 43.54 2.05
CA LEU A 36 16.01 44.89 2.55
C LEU A 36 17.24 45.50 1.84
N PRO A 37 17.23 46.80 1.51
CA PRO A 37 18.40 47.50 0.98
C PRO A 37 19.52 47.58 2.04
N GLU A 38 20.77 47.64 1.58
CA GLU A 38 21.95 47.59 2.46
C GLU A 38 21.98 48.72 3.50
N SER A 39 21.42 49.88 3.17
CA SER A 39 21.29 51.02 4.08
C SER A 39 20.47 50.69 5.34
N CYS A 40 19.40 49.92 5.20
CA CYS A 40 18.57 49.49 6.32
C CYS A 40 19.29 48.44 7.20
N LEU A 41 20.06 47.54 6.57
CA LEU A 41 20.89 46.56 7.31
C LEU A 41 22.03 47.22 8.08
N HIS A 42 22.69 48.21 7.47
CA HIS A 42 23.75 48.98 8.11
C HIS A 42 23.22 49.82 9.27
N ALA A 43 22.02 50.41 9.12
CA ALA A 43 21.34 51.13 10.19
C ALA A 43 20.92 50.20 11.36
N ALA A 44 20.64 48.93 11.07
CA ALA A 44 20.39 47.90 12.08
C ALA A 44 21.68 47.35 12.75
N GLY A 45 22.86 47.85 12.36
CA GLY A 45 24.15 47.45 12.92
C GLY A 45 24.72 46.14 12.34
N ILE A 46 24.14 45.61 11.26
CA ILE A 46 24.58 44.36 10.62
C ILE A 46 25.57 44.70 9.51
N THR A 47 26.85 44.72 9.84
CA THR A 47 27.95 45.08 8.91
C THR A 47 28.61 43.87 8.26
N TYR A 48 28.41 42.66 8.79
CA TYR A 48 29.01 41.43 8.26
C TYR A 48 27.93 40.41 7.90
N TYR A 49 27.66 40.24 6.61
CA TYR A 49 26.79 39.19 6.08
C TYR A 49 27.37 38.63 4.77
N PRO A 50 27.15 37.34 4.46
CA PRO A 50 27.59 36.75 3.20
C PRO A 50 26.90 37.43 2.01
N SER A 51 27.52 37.38 0.83
CA SER A 51 27.01 38.06 -0.37
C SER A 51 25.51 37.78 -0.61
N ARG A 52 24.75 38.79 -1.03
CA ARG A 52 23.28 38.68 -1.25
C ARG A 52 22.89 37.57 -2.23
N THR A 53 23.82 37.14 -3.08
CA THR A 53 23.64 36.00 -3.99
C THR A 53 23.23 34.70 -3.28
N TRP A 54 23.64 34.52 -2.01
CA TRP A 54 23.24 33.37 -1.22
C TRP A 54 21.73 33.29 -0.98
N ALA A 55 21.02 34.42 -1.02
CA ALA A 55 19.56 34.44 -0.96
C ALA A 55 18.88 33.74 -2.14
N VAL A 56 19.55 33.61 -3.29
CA VAL A 56 19.02 32.87 -4.45
C VAL A 56 19.59 31.46 -4.49
N VAL A 57 20.85 31.29 -4.11
CA VAL A 57 21.54 29.99 -4.09
C VAL A 57 20.83 29.02 -3.15
N ILE A 58 20.54 29.42 -1.91
CA ILE A 58 19.90 28.55 -0.90
C ILE A 58 18.58 27.93 -1.40
N PRO A 59 17.56 28.71 -1.85
CA PRO A 59 16.29 28.14 -2.30
C PRO A 59 16.47 27.30 -3.58
N THR A 60 17.39 27.69 -4.47
CA THR A 60 17.69 26.92 -5.67
C THR A 60 18.24 25.54 -5.31
N TRP A 61 19.18 25.45 -4.36
CA TRP A 61 19.74 24.17 -3.92
C TRP A 61 18.72 23.32 -3.17
N ILE A 62 17.79 23.91 -2.41
CA ILE A 62 16.68 23.17 -1.78
C ILE A 62 15.80 22.50 -2.85
N LEU A 63 15.45 23.23 -3.92
CA LEU A 63 14.67 22.66 -5.03
C LEU A 63 15.42 21.52 -5.74
N VAL A 64 16.71 21.71 -6.01
CA VAL A 64 17.56 20.67 -6.60
C VAL A 64 17.62 19.44 -5.69
N LEU A 65 17.77 19.64 -4.37
CA LEU A 65 17.81 18.55 -3.40
C LEU A 65 16.48 17.78 -3.35
N ILE A 66 15.33 18.46 -3.39
CA ILE A 66 14.02 17.82 -3.44
C ILE A 66 13.92 16.90 -4.67
N VAL A 67 14.24 17.43 -5.86
CA VAL A 67 14.23 16.64 -7.10
C VAL A 67 15.21 15.47 -6.98
N PHE A 68 16.43 15.72 -6.50
CA PHE A 68 17.44 14.67 -6.29
C PHE A 68 16.94 13.56 -5.35
N CYS A 69 16.26 13.90 -4.25
CA CYS A 69 15.66 12.93 -3.35
C CYS A 69 14.60 12.06 -4.03
N PHE A 70 13.77 12.62 -4.91
CA PHE A 70 12.81 11.84 -5.70
C PHE A 70 13.51 10.83 -6.61
N TRP A 71 14.51 11.29 -7.37
CA TRP A 71 15.29 10.41 -8.26
C TRP A 71 16.05 9.33 -7.48
N LEU A 72 16.61 9.69 -6.32
CA LEU A 72 17.30 8.74 -5.45
C LEU A 72 16.32 7.70 -4.90
N TYR A 73 15.14 8.11 -4.46
CA TYR A 73 14.10 7.21 -3.99
C TYR A 73 13.65 6.22 -5.08
N GLU A 74 13.37 6.73 -6.29
CA GLU A 74 13.09 5.89 -7.46
C GLU A 74 14.24 4.92 -7.74
N GLY A 75 15.48 5.39 -7.75
CA GLY A 75 16.65 4.55 -7.99
C GLY A 75 16.82 3.44 -6.94
N LEU A 76 16.60 3.76 -5.66
CA LEU A 76 16.63 2.77 -4.58
C LEU A 76 15.48 1.76 -4.70
N ASN A 77 14.28 2.21 -5.02
CA ASN A 77 13.12 1.33 -5.24
C ASN A 77 13.36 0.38 -6.41
N GLN A 78 13.93 0.88 -7.52
CA GLN A 78 14.31 0.05 -8.67
C GLN A 78 15.45 -0.93 -8.35
N ALA A 79 16.36 -0.58 -7.43
CA ALA A 79 17.44 -1.46 -7.02
C ALA A 79 16.97 -2.62 -6.12
N ASP A 80 15.87 -2.42 -5.37
CA ASP A 80 15.32 -3.42 -4.44
C ASP A 80 14.27 -4.35 -5.09
N VAL A 81 13.62 -3.89 -6.17
CA VAL A 81 12.58 -4.67 -6.87
C VAL A 81 13.20 -5.73 -7.80
N ALA A 82 12.58 -6.91 -7.85
CA ALA A 82 12.96 -7.98 -8.77
C ALA A 82 12.87 -7.53 -10.24
N PRO A 83 13.73 -8.02 -11.16
CA PRO A 83 13.69 -7.65 -12.57
C PRO A 83 12.27 -7.76 -13.15
N PHE A 84 11.86 -6.80 -13.99
CA PHE A 84 10.50 -6.76 -14.57
C PHE A 84 10.08 -8.04 -15.32
N ALA A 85 11.04 -8.86 -15.76
CA ALA A 85 10.82 -10.14 -16.41
C ALA A 85 10.64 -11.32 -15.43
N SER A 86 10.75 -11.10 -14.13
CA SER A 86 10.66 -12.16 -13.11
C SER A 86 9.20 -12.45 -12.76
N LEU A 87 8.81 -13.72 -12.88
CA LEU A 87 7.49 -14.20 -12.43
C LEU A 87 7.28 -14.05 -10.91
N HIS A 88 8.35 -13.80 -10.15
CA HIS A 88 8.26 -13.51 -8.72
C HIS A 88 7.54 -12.18 -8.42
N THR A 89 7.48 -11.25 -9.38
CA THR A 89 6.71 -10.00 -9.22
C THR A 89 5.20 -10.23 -9.30
N VAL A 90 4.77 -11.30 -9.98
CA VAL A 90 3.34 -11.66 -10.14
C VAL A 90 2.86 -12.57 -9.00
N LYS A 91 3.77 -13.27 -8.32
CA LYS A 91 3.44 -14.24 -7.27
C LYS A 91 3.60 -13.61 -5.88
N ASP A 92 2.52 -13.57 -5.11
CA ASP A 92 2.57 -13.24 -3.69
C ASP A 92 2.78 -14.48 -2.81
N LEU A 93 2.95 -14.30 -1.50
CA LEU A 93 3.12 -15.42 -0.55
C LEU A 93 1.96 -16.42 -0.55
N ARG A 94 0.77 -16.02 -1.01
CA ARG A 94 -0.43 -16.85 -1.08
C ARG A 94 -0.75 -17.32 -2.50
N SER A 95 0.07 -16.98 -3.49
CA SER A 95 -0.10 -17.44 -4.87
C SER A 95 0.29 -18.92 -4.97
N LYS A 96 -0.71 -19.77 -5.14
CA LYS A 96 -0.51 -21.21 -5.38
C LYS A 96 -0.50 -21.48 -6.88
N ALA A 97 0.48 -22.25 -7.35
CA ALA A 97 0.46 -22.73 -8.72
C ALA A 97 -0.63 -23.79 -8.90
N PHE A 98 -1.08 -23.98 -10.13
CA PHE A 98 -2.10 -24.97 -10.43
C PHE A 98 -1.67 -26.40 -10.03
N GLN A 99 -0.36 -26.68 -10.13
CA GLN A 99 0.24 -27.93 -9.65
C GLN A 99 0.14 -28.08 -8.12
N ASP A 100 0.30 -26.99 -7.36
CA ASP A 100 0.23 -26.99 -5.88
C ASP A 100 -1.21 -27.21 -5.36
N LEU A 101 -2.20 -26.99 -6.22
CA LEU A 101 -3.62 -27.22 -5.93
C LEU A 101 -4.05 -28.67 -6.23
N GLY A 102 -3.17 -29.50 -6.80
CA GLY A 102 -3.47 -30.88 -7.19
C GLY A 102 -4.38 -30.98 -8.42
N LEU A 103 -4.56 -29.88 -9.16
CA LEU A 103 -5.41 -29.89 -10.34
C LEU A 103 -4.56 -30.26 -11.59
N PRO A 104 -5.09 -31.04 -12.55
CA PRO A 104 -4.48 -31.25 -13.88
C PRO A 104 -4.84 -30.07 -14.79
N GLY A 105 -3.85 -29.31 -15.28
CA GLY A 105 -3.93 -27.95 -15.87
C GLY A 105 -5.31 -27.44 -16.36
N VAL A 106 -5.58 -26.12 -16.29
CA VAL A 106 -6.76 -25.47 -16.93
C VAL A 106 -7.03 -25.92 -18.38
N THR A 107 -6.06 -26.51 -19.08
CA THR A 107 -6.15 -26.98 -20.46
C THR A 107 -6.29 -28.50 -20.65
N VAL A 108 -6.35 -29.33 -19.61
CA VAL A 108 -6.54 -30.78 -19.79
C VAL A 108 -8.03 -31.10 -19.92
N GLY A 109 -8.61 -30.80 -21.08
CA GLY A 109 -9.85 -31.47 -21.51
C GLY A 109 -10.93 -30.68 -22.24
N HIS A 110 -10.78 -29.38 -22.53
CA HIS A 110 -11.82 -28.64 -23.27
C HIS A 110 -11.26 -27.80 -24.42
N SER A 111 -11.33 -28.38 -25.63
CA SER A 111 -11.19 -27.66 -26.89
C SER A 111 -12.44 -26.79 -27.11
N GLY A 112 -12.38 -25.53 -26.65
CA GLY A 112 -13.35 -24.49 -27.02
C GLY A 112 -14.10 -23.87 -25.82
N SER A 113 -14.05 -22.54 -25.72
CA SER A 113 -14.60 -21.67 -24.67
C SER A 113 -13.73 -21.56 -23.40
N GLY A 114 -12.95 -20.48 -23.34
CA GLY A 114 -12.01 -20.16 -22.25
C GLY A 114 -12.65 -19.67 -20.94
N VAL A 115 -13.90 -20.07 -20.65
CA VAL A 115 -14.53 -19.82 -19.36
C VAL A 115 -15.16 -21.13 -18.89
N LEU A 116 -14.62 -21.66 -17.79
CA LEU A 116 -15.17 -22.83 -17.11
C LEU A 116 -16.63 -22.56 -16.72
N PRO A 117 -17.53 -23.55 -16.81
CA PRO A 117 -18.89 -23.40 -16.30
C PRO A 117 -18.84 -23.00 -14.82
N LEU A 118 -19.68 -22.03 -14.41
CA LEU A 118 -19.79 -21.59 -13.03
C LEU A 118 -20.32 -22.75 -12.17
N VAL A 119 -19.41 -23.56 -11.64
CA VAL A 119 -19.73 -24.55 -10.63
C VAL A 119 -19.82 -23.81 -9.29
N HIS A 120 -20.92 -23.99 -8.58
CA HIS A 120 -21.05 -23.50 -7.21
C HIS A 120 -20.12 -24.30 -6.30
N ILE A 121 -18.92 -23.77 -6.08
CA ILE A 121 -17.99 -24.25 -5.07
C ILE A 121 -18.31 -23.51 -3.78
N GLU A 122 -18.45 -24.24 -2.67
CA GLU A 122 -18.74 -23.61 -1.38
C GLU A 122 -17.58 -22.68 -0.97
N PRO A 123 -17.86 -21.44 -0.54
CA PRO A 123 -16.82 -20.50 -0.10
C PRO A 123 -15.89 -21.08 0.98
N THR A 124 -16.41 -22.01 1.79
CA THR A 124 -15.66 -22.75 2.81
C THR A 124 -14.51 -23.55 2.22
N VAL A 125 -14.75 -24.27 1.11
CA VAL A 125 -13.73 -25.05 0.37
C VAL A 125 -12.69 -24.12 -0.22
N VAL A 126 -13.11 -23.02 -0.86
CA VAL A 126 -12.19 -22.04 -1.46
C VAL A 126 -11.28 -21.43 -0.39
N SER A 127 -11.85 -21.05 0.75
CA SER A 127 -11.08 -20.47 1.86
C SER A 127 -10.07 -21.46 2.44
N LYS A 128 -10.47 -22.72 2.60
CA LYS A 128 -9.62 -23.82 3.08
C LYS A 128 -8.44 -24.12 2.12
N VAL A 129 -8.67 -24.06 0.81
CA VAL A 129 -7.65 -24.34 -0.21
C VAL A 129 -6.68 -23.15 -0.36
N LEU A 130 -7.22 -21.93 -0.48
CA LEU A 130 -6.42 -20.72 -0.71
C LEU A 130 -5.69 -20.25 0.56
N TYR A 131 -6.36 -20.29 1.72
CA TYR A 131 -5.82 -19.75 2.97
C TYR A 131 -5.43 -20.84 3.98
N GLY A 132 -6.09 -22.01 3.94
CA GLY A 132 -5.87 -23.12 4.87
C GLY A 132 -4.78 -24.11 4.46
N GLY A 133 -4.20 -23.97 3.27
CA GLY A 133 -3.06 -24.78 2.84
C GLY A 133 -3.40 -26.18 2.31
N MET A 134 -4.68 -26.58 2.33
CA MET A 134 -5.14 -27.91 1.87
C MET A 134 -5.18 -28.00 0.34
N SER A 135 -5.00 -29.22 -0.18
CA SER A 135 -5.27 -29.50 -1.60
C SER A 135 -6.77 -29.46 -1.90
N VAL A 136 -7.14 -29.33 -3.17
CA VAL A 136 -8.57 -29.31 -3.56
C VAL A 136 -9.27 -30.62 -3.16
N GLU A 137 -8.58 -31.75 -3.30
CA GLU A 137 -9.13 -33.08 -2.95
C GLU A 137 -9.38 -33.22 -1.45
N GLU A 138 -8.43 -32.78 -0.61
CA GLU A 138 -8.57 -32.82 0.85
C GLU A 138 -9.67 -31.87 1.35
N ALA A 139 -9.77 -30.68 0.75
CA ALA A 139 -10.79 -29.72 1.11
C ALA A 139 -12.21 -30.23 0.77
N LEU A 140 -12.37 -30.87 -0.39
CA LEU A 140 -13.63 -31.51 -0.80
C LEU A 140 -13.96 -32.74 0.05
N ALA A 141 -12.97 -33.52 0.48
CA ALA A 141 -13.16 -34.64 1.40
C ALA A 141 -13.49 -34.19 2.84
N SER A 142 -13.09 -32.96 3.22
CA SER A 142 -13.38 -32.37 4.53
C SER A 142 -14.78 -31.74 4.64
N GLU A 143 -15.53 -31.70 3.54
CA GLU A 143 -16.89 -31.18 3.56
C GLU A 143 -17.81 -32.16 4.29
N PRO A 144 -18.58 -31.69 5.29
CA PRO A 144 -19.64 -32.51 5.85
C PRO A 144 -20.67 -32.72 4.75
N SER A 145 -20.77 -33.95 4.23
CA SER A 145 -21.76 -34.36 3.23
C SER A 145 -23.11 -33.67 3.49
N LEU A 146 -23.49 -32.72 2.64
CA LEU A 146 -24.82 -32.11 2.67
C LEU A 146 -25.87 -33.23 2.79
N PRO A 147 -26.84 -33.14 3.72
CA PRO A 147 -27.90 -34.12 3.81
C PRO A 147 -28.57 -34.22 2.45
N ALA A 148 -28.74 -35.46 1.97
CA ALA A 148 -29.47 -35.77 0.76
C ALA A 148 -30.71 -34.86 0.67
N GLY A 149 -30.70 -33.96 -0.31
CA GLY A 149 -31.84 -33.11 -0.60
C GLY A 149 -33.05 -34.01 -0.74
N ASN A 150 -33.97 -33.87 0.21
CA ASN A 150 -35.31 -34.43 0.16
C ASN A 150 -35.94 -34.02 -1.17
N ASN A 151 -35.87 -34.91 -2.16
CA ASN A 151 -36.70 -34.85 -3.35
C ASN A 151 -38.12 -35.17 -2.93
N GLY A 152 -38.76 -34.19 -2.30
CA GLY A 152 -40.21 -34.09 -2.17
C GLY A 152 -40.83 -33.85 -3.53
N LEU A 153 -40.81 -34.88 -4.38
CA LEU A 153 -41.76 -35.04 -5.48
C LEU A 153 -43.11 -35.37 -4.84
N GLY A 154 -43.75 -34.31 -4.32
CA GLY A 154 -45.14 -34.32 -3.91
C GLY A 154 -46.04 -34.51 -5.12
N HIS A 155 -46.23 -35.77 -5.53
CA HIS A 155 -47.34 -36.18 -6.37
C HIS A 155 -48.61 -36.01 -5.54
N LYS A 156 -49.15 -34.78 -5.53
CA LYS A 156 -50.42 -34.43 -4.91
C LYS A 156 -51.54 -35.08 -5.72
N GLN A 157 -51.80 -36.36 -5.43
CA GLN A 157 -53.07 -37.03 -5.67
C GLN A 157 -54.15 -36.21 -4.94
N ARG A 158 -54.84 -35.34 -5.67
CA ARG A 158 -56.08 -34.72 -5.21
C ARG A 158 -57.19 -35.25 -6.10
N GLY A 159 -57.91 -36.25 -5.59
CA GLY A 159 -59.21 -36.61 -6.11
C GLY A 159 -60.14 -35.39 -6.05
N GLN A 160 -60.76 -35.10 -7.18
CA GLN A 160 -62.06 -34.46 -7.24
C GLN A 160 -62.95 -35.42 -8.03
N GLN A 161 -63.73 -36.21 -7.27
CA GLN A 161 -65.16 -36.35 -7.53
C GLN A 161 -65.86 -35.14 -6.93
#